data_AF-A0A9Q0YYL6-F1
#
_entry.id   AF-A0A9Q0YYL6-F1
#
_cell.length_a   1.000
_cell.length_b   1.000
_cell.length_c   1.000
_cell.angle_alpha   90.00
_cell.angle_beta   90.00
_cell.angle_gamma   90.00
#
_symmetry.space_group_name_H-M   'P 1'
#
loop_
_entity.id
_entity.type
_entity.pdbx_description
1 polymer ?
#
loop_
_entity_poly.entity_id
_entity_poly.type
_entity_poly.pdbx_seq_one_letter_code
_entity_poly.pdbx_strand_id
1 'polypeptide(L)'
;MIKKTDCNIFTELNFETHHNYVESIEPSQPKAKVFKSCHVQYTDYTPCQEQDRAMKFPRENMIYRERHCPPEEEKLHCLIPAPKGYKTPFPWPKGRDYVHYANVPHKSLTVEKAVQNWVQFQGDVFKFPGGGTMFPQGADAYIDELASVIPIADGSVRTALDTGCGVASWGAYLMKRNVLAMSFAPRDNHEAQVQFALERGVPAVIGVLGSIRLPFPSRAFDMAQCSRCLIPWTANG
;
A
#
# COMPACT_ATOMS: atom_id res chain seq x y z
N MET A 1 -40.60 35.97 27.20
CA MET A 1 -39.26 36.56 26.98
C MET A 1 -38.54 35.71 25.94
N ILE A 2 -38.53 36.14 24.69
CA ILE A 2 -37.86 35.43 23.58
C ILE A 2 -36.71 36.34 23.14
N LYS A 3 -35.47 35.96 23.47
CA LYS A 3 -34.28 36.61 22.94
C LYS A 3 -34.21 36.28 21.45
N LYS A 4 -34.42 37.28 20.59
CA LYS A 4 -34.02 37.21 19.18
C LYS A 4 -32.49 37.12 19.15
N THR A 5 -31.96 36.06 18.56
CA THR A 5 -30.54 35.95 18.25
C THR A 5 -30.23 36.91 17.12
N ASP A 6 -29.43 37.93 17.39
CA ASP A 6 -28.94 38.84 16.35
C ASP A 6 -28.03 38.07 15.38
N CYS A 7 -28.50 37.95 14.14
CA CYS A 7 -27.67 37.47 13.05
C CYS A 7 -26.79 38.63 12.62
N ASN A 8 -25.57 38.71 13.18
CA ASN A 8 -24.56 39.64 12.71
C ASN A 8 -24.18 39.24 11.27
N ILE A 9 -24.73 39.96 10.30
CA ILE A 9 -24.29 39.89 8.91
C ILE A 9 -22.90 40.53 8.89
N PHE A 10 -21.86 39.71 8.85
CA PHE A 10 -20.51 40.18 8.59
C PHE A 10 -20.47 40.74 7.16
N THR A 11 -20.39 42.06 7.05
CA THR A 11 -20.32 42.78 5.76
C THR A 11 -18.96 42.68 5.08
N GLU A 12 -17.97 42.01 5.70
CA GLU A 12 -16.63 41.82 5.16
C GLU A 12 -16.20 40.34 5.19
N LEU A 13 -17.06 39.46 4.67
CA LEU A 13 -16.60 38.12 4.31
C LEU A 13 -15.96 38.20 2.92
N ASN A 14 -14.63 38.26 2.89
CA ASN A 14 -13.85 38.18 1.66
C ASN A 14 -13.79 36.71 1.20
N PHE A 15 -14.56 36.38 0.16
CA PHE A 15 -14.57 35.07 -0.49
C PHE A 15 -13.63 35.00 -1.70
N GLU A 16 -12.81 36.02 -1.95
CA GLU A 16 -11.82 35.99 -3.01
C GLU A 16 -10.70 34.99 -2.67
N THR A 17 -10.32 34.19 -3.66
CA THR A 17 -9.14 33.34 -3.57
C THR A 17 -7.92 34.23 -3.36
N HIS A 18 -7.12 34.00 -2.32
CA HIS A 18 -5.86 34.72 -2.05
C HIS A 18 -4.77 34.55 -3.14
N HIS A 19 -5.10 33.97 -4.30
CA HIS A 19 -4.31 34.05 -5.51
C HIS A 19 -4.51 35.42 -6.17
N ASN A 20 -4.21 36.50 -5.45
CA ASN A 20 -3.89 37.76 -6.10
C ASN A 20 -2.78 37.45 -7.10
N TYR A 21 -2.97 37.86 -8.34
CA TYR A 21 -2.00 37.74 -9.41
C TYR A 21 -0.69 38.35 -8.92
N VAL A 22 0.20 37.51 -8.40
CA VAL A 22 1.58 37.89 -8.13
C VAL A 22 2.15 38.15 -9.51
N GLU A 23 2.63 39.38 -9.72
CA GLU A 23 3.40 39.77 -10.89
C GLU A 23 4.32 38.60 -11.23
N SER A 24 4.19 38.09 -12.47
CA SER A 24 4.86 36.87 -12.90
C SER A 24 6.35 37.02 -12.63
N ILE A 25 6.80 36.45 -11.51
CA ILE A 25 8.21 36.26 -11.23
C ILE A 25 8.68 35.49 -12.46
N GLU A 26 9.57 36.10 -13.26
CA GLU A 26 10.21 35.40 -14.37
C GLU A 26 10.56 34.01 -13.86
N PRO A 27 10.17 32.92 -14.56
CA PRO A 27 10.39 31.58 -14.03
C PRO A 27 11.88 31.46 -13.76
N SER A 28 12.26 31.58 -12.49
CA SER A 28 13.62 31.31 -12.05
C SER A 28 13.83 29.90 -12.53
N GLN A 29 14.61 29.70 -13.58
CA GLN A 29 14.78 28.37 -14.14
C GLN A 29 15.27 27.52 -12.98
N PRO A 30 14.44 26.61 -12.43
CA PRO A 30 14.84 25.90 -11.24
C PRO A 30 16.03 25.07 -11.71
N LYS A 31 17.23 25.39 -11.21
CA LYS A 31 18.43 24.61 -11.54
C LYS A 31 18.11 23.17 -11.13
N ALA A 32 17.87 22.31 -12.13
CA ALA A 32 17.52 20.93 -11.88
C ALA A 32 18.63 20.31 -11.05
N LYS A 33 18.32 19.96 -9.81
CA LYS A 33 19.29 19.33 -8.92
C LYS A 33 19.54 17.92 -9.45
N VAL A 34 20.72 17.71 -10.04
CA VAL A 34 21.11 16.42 -10.57
C VAL A 34 21.53 15.53 -9.40
N PHE A 35 20.76 14.47 -9.17
CA PHE A 35 21.09 13.46 -8.17
C PHE A 35 21.90 12.33 -8.82
N LYS A 36 22.98 11.90 -8.16
CA LYS A 36 23.79 10.76 -8.61
C LYS A 36 23.05 9.45 -8.35
N SER A 37 23.41 8.37 -9.05
CA SER A 37 22.90 7.03 -8.76
C SER A 37 23.39 6.55 -7.39
N CYS A 38 22.51 5.90 -6.62
CA CYS A 38 22.89 5.15 -5.44
C CYS A 38 23.68 3.88 -5.82
N HIS A 39 24.39 3.31 -4.84
CA HIS A 39 24.98 1.97 -4.96
C HIS A 39 23.88 0.91 -5.14
N VAL A 40 24.16 -0.15 -5.89
CA VAL A 40 23.20 -1.23 -6.21
C VAL A 40 22.67 -1.96 -4.97
N GLN A 41 23.40 -1.93 -3.85
CA GLN A 41 22.94 -2.50 -2.57
C GLN A 41 21.66 -1.85 -2.04
N TYR A 42 21.33 -0.63 -2.50
CA TYR A 42 20.14 0.10 -2.08
C TYR A 42 18.92 -0.17 -2.96
N THR A 43 18.95 -1.16 -3.86
CA THR A 43 17.81 -1.50 -4.73
C THR A 43 16.52 -1.73 -3.94
N ASP A 44 16.60 -2.45 -2.82
CA ASP A 44 15.44 -2.77 -1.96
C ASP A 44 15.36 -1.88 -0.70
N TYR A 45 16.11 -0.77 -0.70
CA TYR A 45 16.17 0.15 0.44
C TYR A 45 14.85 0.86 0.65
N THR A 46 14.29 0.75 1.85
CA THR A 46 13.08 1.48 2.26
C THR A 46 13.38 2.26 3.54
N PRO A 47 13.78 3.53 3.45
CA PRO A 47 14.42 4.25 4.55
C PRO A 47 13.62 4.23 5.86
N CYS A 48 12.29 4.31 5.79
CA CYS A 48 11.44 4.35 6.99
C CYS A 48 11.00 2.96 7.49
N GLN A 49 11.45 1.87 6.88
CA GLN A 49 11.03 0.51 7.18
C GLN A 49 12.24 -0.40 7.44
N GLU A 50 13.38 0.18 7.82
CA GLU A 50 14.62 -0.54 8.10
C GLU A 50 14.50 -1.41 9.36
N GLN A 51 14.82 -2.70 9.24
CA GLN A 51 14.62 -3.68 10.30
C GLN A 51 15.44 -3.38 11.55
N ASP A 52 16.72 -3.03 11.40
CA ASP A 52 17.62 -2.74 12.52
C ASP A 52 17.16 -1.53 13.35
N ARG A 53 16.51 -0.56 12.69
CA ARG A 53 15.94 0.61 13.36
C ARG A 53 14.62 0.25 14.03
N ALA A 54 13.75 -0.45 13.32
CA ALA A 54 12.48 -0.97 13.82
C ALA A 54 12.64 -1.75 15.13
N MET A 55 13.63 -2.63 15.23
CA MET A 55 13.86 -3.47 16.42
C MET A 55 14.28 -2.70 17.69
N LYS A 56 14.55 -1.39 17.60
CA LYS A 56 14.86 -0.53 18.77
C LYS A 56 13.60 -0.01 19.47
N PHE A 57 12.42 -0.19 18.87
CA PHE A 57 11.17 0.33 19.39
C PHE A 57 10.36 -0.73 20.17
N PRO A 58 9.41 -0.28 21.02
CA PRO A 58 8.61 -1.19 21.83
C PRO A 58 7.76 -2.15 20.97
N ARG A 59 7.45 -3.33 21.53
CA ARG A 59 6.69 -4.37 20.83
C ARG A 59 5.18 -4.21 21.00
N GLU A 60 4.77 -3.49 22.02
CA GLU A 60 3.39 -3.13 22.33
C GLU A 60 2.75 -2.49 21.10
N ASN A 61 1.51 -2.90 20.79
CA ASN A 61 0.74 -2.42 19.64
C ASN A 61 1.50 -2.46 18.30
N MET A 62 2.50 -3.34 18.16
CA MET A 62 3.30 -3.47 16.94
C MET A 62 4.03 -2.17 16.54
N ILE A 63 4.33 -1.27 17.49
CA ILE A 63 5.02 0.00 17.24
C ILE A 63 6.34 -0.21 16.50
N TYR A 64 7.09 -1.26 16.85
CA TYR A 64 8.32 -1.61 16.13
C TYR A 64 8.15 -1.83 14.62
N ARG A 65 6.95 -2.14 14.11
CA ARG A 65 6.67 -2.29 12.67
C ARG A 65 6.15 -1.02 12.00
N GLU A 66 5.99 0.07 12.75
CA GLU A 66 5.62 1.36 12.20
C GLU A 66 6.78 2.01 11.43
N ARG A 67 6.48 3.13 10.78
CA ARG A 67 7.48 3.89 10.04
C ARG A 67 8.45 4.58 11.00
N HIS A 68 9.71 4.17 10.94
CA HIS A 68 10.81 4.78 11.69
C HIS A 68 11.82 5.34 10.70
N CYS A 69 11.69 6.63 10.36
CA CYS A 69 12.55 7.26 9.36
C CYS A 69 13.90 7.69 9.94
N PRO A 70 14.98 7.64 9.13
CA PRO A 70 16.28 8.17 9.52
C PRO A 70 16.22 9.70 9.68
N PRO A 71 17.07 10.27 10.55
CA PRO A 71 17.26 11.72 10.65
C PRO A 71 17.90 12.27 9.36
N GLU A 72 17.89 13.58 9.17
CA GLU A 72 18.31 14.23 7.91
C GLU A 72 19.75 13.87 7.51
N GLU A 73 20.66 13.79 8.47
CA GLU A 73 22.07 13.45 8.27
C GLU A 73 22.30 12.03 7.71
N GLU A 74 21.36 11.12 7.92
CA GLU A 74 21.41 9.74 7.44
C GLU A 74 20.66 9.56 6.10
N LYS A 75 19.94 10.58 5.62
CA LYS A 75 19.15 10.45 4.39
C LYS A 75 20.03 10.40 3.15
N LEU A 76 19.76 9.39 2.31
CA LEU A 76 20.41 9.26 1.01
C LEU A 76 19.89 10.32 0.04
N HIS A 77 20.82 11.09 -0.54
CA HIS A 77 20.55 12.06 -1.60
C HIS A 77 21.03 11.54 -2.95
N CYS A 78 20.51 10.39 -3.37
CA CYS A 78 20.81 9.73 -4.64
C CYS A 78 19.56 9.08 -5.23
N LEU A 79 19.60 8.74 -6.52
CA LEU A 79 18.54 8.01 -7.22
C LEU A 79 18.82 6.51 -7.18
N ILE A 80 17.89 5.71 -6.67
CA ILE A 80 18.01 4.26 -6.70
C ILE A 80 17.81 3.79 -8.16
N PRO A 81 18.78 3.11 -8.76
CA PRO A 81 18.63 2.63 -10.13
C PRO A 81 17.64 1.47 -10.19
N ALA A 82 16.92 1.34 -11.32
CA ALA A 82 16.10 0.17 -11.58
C ALA A 82 16.97 -1.11 -11.58
N PRO A 83 16.43 -2.26 -11.12
CA PRO A 83 17.12 -3.53 -11.20
C PRO A 83 17.61 -3.84 -12.62
N LYS A 84 18.78 -4.47 -12.73
CA LYS A 84 19.32 -4.85 -14.05
C LYS A 84 18.37 -5.84 -14.72
N GLY A 85 17.87 -5.48 -15.91
CA GLY A 85 16.92 -6.30 -16.65
C GLY A 85 15.47 -6.15 -16.21
N TYR A 86 15.16 -5.11 -15.41
CA TYR A 86 13.78 -4.73 -15.11
C TYR A 86 12.96 -4.61 -16.40
N LYS A 87 11.75 -5.17 -16.38
CA LYS A 87 10.81 -5.19 -17.49
C LYS A 87 9.58 -4.39 -17.13
N THR A 88 8.90 -3.83 -18.12
CA THR A 88 7.59 -3.19 -17.91
C THR A 88 6.61 -4.23 -17.34
N PRO A 89 5.88 -3.91 -16.25
CA PRO A 89 4.85 -4.80 -15.71
C PRO A 89 3.79 -5.18 -16.73
N PHE A 90 3.18 -6.35 -16.59
CA PHE A 90 2.10 -6.77 -17.47
C PHE A 90 0.87 -5.86 -17.28
N PRO A 91 0.15 -5.52 -18.36
CA PRO A 91 -1.06 -4.73 -18.24
C PRO A 91 -2.15 -5.50 -17.49
N TRP A 92 -3.05 -4.77 -16.84
CA TRP A 92 -4.25 -5.36 -16.24
C TRP A 92 -5.15 -5.96 -17.33
N PRO A 93 -5.79 -7.13 -17.12
CA PRO A 93 -5.79 -7.98 -15.92
C PRO A 93 -4.66 -9.01 -15.86
N LYS A 94 -3.78 -9.08 -16.86
CA LYS A 94 -2.68 -10.07 -16.89
C LYS A 94 -1.71 -9.87 -15.71
N GLY A 95 -1.44 -8.63 -15.33
CA GLY A 95 -0.64 -8.29 -14.14
C GLY A 95 -1.17 -8.92 -12.85
N ARG A 96 -2.49 -9.13 -12.74
CA ARG A 96 -3.09 -9.83 -11.59
C ARG A 96 -2.43 -11.19 -11.32
N ASP A 97 -2.15 -11.94 -12.38
CA ASP A 97 -1.74 -13.33 -12.28
C ASP A 97 -0.24 -13.53 -12.54
N TYR A 98 0.46 -12.55 -13.10
CA TYR A 98 1.84 -12.69 -13.55
C TYR A 98 2.71 -11.49 -13.22
N VAL A 99 3.95 -11.75 -12.79
CA VAL A 99 5.02 -10.76 -12.60
C VAL A 99 6.29 -11.28 -13.27
N HIS A 100 7.08 -10.40 -13.88
CA HIS A 100 8.39 -10.78 -14.39
C HIS A 100 9.34 -11.13 -13.25
N TYR A 101 10.04 -12.27 -13.35
CA TYR A 101 11.04 -12.67 -12.35
C TYR A 101 12.13 -11.59 -12.18
N ALA A 102 12.54 -10.96 -13.28
CA ALA A 102 13.57 -9.92 -13.28
C ALA A 102 13.21 -8.67 -12.46
N ASN A 103 11.92 -8.42 -12.21
CA ASN A 103 11.47 -7.25 -11.46
C ASN A 103 11.57 -7.47 -9.94
N VAL A 104 11.51 -8.74 -9.50
CA VAL A 104 11.54 -9.13 -8.08
C VAL A 104 12.39 -10.40 -7.91
N PRO A 105 13.72 -10.35 -8.13
CA PRO A 105 14.56 -11.54 -8.31
C PRO A 105 14.90 -12.29 -7.00
N HIS A 106 13.95 -12.42 -6.06
CA HIS A 106 14.13 -13.10 -4.78
C HIS A 106 13.69 -14.57 -4.87
N LYS A 107 14.65 -15.49 -5.05
CA LYS A 107 14.38 -16.95 -5.11
C LYS A 107 13.90 -17.55 -3.80
N SER A 108 14.27 -16.97 -2.65
CA SER A 108 13.86 -17.46 -1.33
C SER A 108 12.34 -17.55 -1.18
N LEU A 109 11.63 -16.54 -1.70
CA LEU A 109 10.17 -16.46 -1.69
C LEU A 109 9.49 -17.62 -2.43
N THR A 110 10.09 -18.16 -3.48
CA THR A 110 9.52 -19.28 -4.23
C THR A 110 9.84 -20.62 -3.64
N VAL A 111 10.91 -20.74 -2.85
CA VAL A 111 11.28 -22.00 -2.17
C VAL A 111 10.54 -22.13 -0.85
N GLU A 112 10.47 -21.06 -0.04
CA GLU A 112 9.89 -21.11 1.31
C GLU A 112 8.35 -21.08 1.30
N LYS A 113 7.73 -20.48 0.28
CA LYS A 113 6.26 -20.34 0.20
C LYS A 113 5.61 -21.13 -0.95
N ALA A 114 6.37 -21.98 -1.65
CA ALA A 114 5.86 -22.88 -2.71
C ALA A 114 4.70 -23.78 -2.22
N VAL A 115 4.80 -24.29 -0.99
CA VAL A 115 3.81 -25.21 -0.41
C VAL A 115 2.43 -24.56 -0.27
N GLN A 116 2.36 -23.23 -0.17
CA GLN A 116 1.12 -22.50 0.10
C GLN A 116 0.42 -22.00 -1.18
N ASN A 117 0.90 -22.36 -2.38
CA ASN A 117 0.37 -21.88 -3.66
C ASN A 117 0.25 -20.34 -3.73
N TRP A 118 1.12 -19.61 -3.03
CA TRP A 118 1.16 -18.13 -3.08
C TRP A 118 1.71 -17.62 -4.40
N VAL A 119 2.83 -18.22 -4.81
CA VAL A 119 3.58 -17.83 -5.99
C VAL A 119 4.23 -19.07 -6.58
N GLN A 120 4.18 -19.20 -7.90
CA GLN A 120 4.80 -20.28 -8.64
C GLN A 120 5.84 -19.69 -9.59
N PHE A 121 7.08 -20.15 -9.49
CA PHE A 121 8.10 -19.78 -10.46
C PHE A 121 7.90 -20.56 -11.76
N GLN A 122 7.77 -19.86 -12.88
CA GLN A 122 7.59 -20.43 -14.23
C GLN A 122 8.60 -19.81 -15.19
N GLY A 123 9.87 -20.17 -15.03
CA GLY A 123 10.95 -19.76 -15.93
C GLY A 123 11.31 -18.27 -15.79
N ASP A 124 10.66 -17.40 -16.55
CA ASP A 124 10.94 -15.96 -16.54
C ASP A 124 9.86 -15.12 -15.83
N VAL A 125 8.82 -15.78 -15.32
CA VAL A 125 7.71 -15.15 -14.59
C VAL A 125 7.40 -15.85 -13.27
N PHE A 126 6.81 -15.09 -12.36
CA PHE A 126 6.05 -15.59 -11.23
C PHE A 126 4.57 -15.64 -11.59
N LYS A 127 3.90 -16.73 -11.27
CA LYS A 127 2.44 -16.90 -11.39
C LYS A 127 1.79 -16.85 -10.00
N PHE A 128 0.71 -16.09 -9.88
CA PHE A 128 -0.08 -15.93 -8.65
C PHE A 128 -1.46 -16.55 -8.87
N PRO A 129 -1.71 -17.78 -8.37
CA PRO A 129 -2.99 -18.45 -8.59
C PRO A 129 -4.12 -17.91 -7.69
N GLY A 130 -3.84 -16.88 -6.88
CA GLY A 130 -4.78 -16.31 -5.91
C GLY A 130 -4.94 -17.14 -4.63
N GLY A 131 -4.11 -18.17 -4.44
CA GLY A 131 -4.15 -19.05 -3.28
C GLY A 131 -3.45 -18.49 -2.03
N GLY A 132 -3.47 -19.29 -0.97
CA GLY A 132 -2.68 -19.05 0.24
C GLY A 132 -3.13 -19.75 1.49
N THR A 133 -2.38 -19.58 2.58
CA THR A 133 -2.77 -20.08 3.91
C THR A 133 -4.20 -19.65 4.28
N MET A 134 -4.59 -18.46 3.84
CA MET A 134 -5.89 -17.85 4.11
C MET A 134 -6.91 -18.08 2.99
N PHE A 135 -6.44 -18.52 1.81
CA PHE A 135 -7.27 -18.79 0.63
C PHE A 135 -6.91 -20.18 0.07
N PRO A 136 -7.15 -21.27 0.80
CA PRO A 136 -6.74 -22.62 0.38
C PRO A 136 -7.41 -23.04 -0.94
N GLN A 137 -8.62 -22.56 -1.21
CA GLN A 137 -9.37 -22.77 -2.45
C GLN A 137 -9.25 -21.58 -3.44
N GLY A 138 -8.38 -20.61 -3.15
CA GLY A 138 -8.22 -19.39 -3.93
C GLY A 138 -9.09 -18.22 -3.45
N ALA A 139 -8.65 -17.01 -3.76
CA ALA A 139 -9.30 -15.77 -3.32
C ALA A 139 -10.70 -15.57 -3.93
N ASP A 140 -10.96 -16.05 -5.15
CA ASP A 140 -12.30 -15.97 -5.77
C ASP A 140 -13.34 -16.72 -4.94
N ALA A 141 -13.06 -17.99 -4.57
CA ALA A 141 -13.99 -18.81 -3.79
C ALA A 141 -14.30 -18.17 -2.43
N TYR A 142 -13.29 -17.58 -1.79
CA TYR A 142 -13.47 -16.84 -0.54
C TYR A 142 -14.32 -15.57 -0.73
N ILE A 143 -14.12 -14.83 -1.83
CA ILE A 143 -14.93 -13.64 -2.15
C ILE A 143 -16.38 -14.05 -2.46
N ASP A 144 -16.61 -15.18 -3.13
CA ASP A 144 -17.95 -15.69 -3.41
C ASP A 144 -18.68 -16.09 -2.12
N GLU A 145 -17.97 -16.69 -1.16
CA GLU A 145 -18.53 -16.95 0.17
C GLU A 145 -18.91 -15.66 0.89
N LEU A 146 -18.05 -14.64 0.88
CA LEU A 146 -18.38 -13.32 1.45
C LEU A 146 -19.58 -12.67 0.75
N ALA A 147 -19.66 -12.80 -0.57
CA ALA A 147 -20.76 -12.24 -1.37
C ALA A 147 -22.12 -12.92 -1.09
N SER A 148 -22.14 -14.09 -0.43
CA SER A 148 -23.38 -14.75 -0.01
C SER A 148 -24.08 -14.02 1.15
N VAL A 149 -23.34 -13.19 1.89
CA VAL A 149 -23.83 -12.49 3.08
C VAL A 149 -23.66 -10.96 3.01
N ILE A 150 -22.70 -10.48 2.21
CA ILE A 150 -22.44 -9.05 1.98
C ILE A 150 -22.86 -8.73 0.53
N PRO A 151 -23.65 -7.66 0.30
CA PRO A 151 -24.04 -7.25 -1.06
C PRO A 151 -22.85 -6.59 -1.78
N ILE A 152 -21.89 -7.38 -2.24
CA ILE A 152 -20.72 -6.88 -2.97
C ILE A 152 -21.11 -6.47 -4.40
N ALA A 153 -22.05 -7.21 -5.02
CA ALA A 153 -22.36 -7.08 -6.45
C ALA A 153 -23.30 -5.90 -6.79
N ASP A 154 -24.02 -5.33 -5.83
CA ASP A 154 -25.01 -4.26 -6.08
C ASP A 154 -24.37 -2.85 -6.16
N GLY A 155 -23.06 -2.75 -5.89
CA GLY A 155 -22.32 -1.48 -5.89
C GLY A 155 -22.41 -0.70 -4.58
N SER A 156 -22.96 -1.29 -3.52
CA SER A 156 -22.94 -0.76 -2.14
C SER A 156 -21.55 -0.80 -1.53
N VAL A 157 -20.72 -1.79 -1.91
CA VAL A 157 -19.29 -1.86 -1.57
C VAL A 157 -18.48 -1.46 -2.81
N ARG A 158 -17.70 -0.40 -2.71
CA ARG A 158 -16.85 0.12 -3.79
C ARG A 158 -15.38 0.17 -3.41
N THR A 159 -15.10 0.44 -2.13
CA THR A 159 -13.74 0.48 -1.60
C THR A 159 -13.57 -0.45 -0.42
N ALA A 160 -12.42 -1.13 -0.37
CA ALA A 160 -12.09 -2.06 0.70
C ALA A 160 -10.69 -1.80 1.27
N LEU A 161 -10.55 -1.97 2.58
CA LEU A 161 -9.26 -1.98 3.27
C LEU A 161 -8.81 -3.42 3.49
N ASP A 162 -7.70 -3.85 2.89
CA ASP A 162 -7.14 -5.20 3.05
C ASP A 162 -5.92 -5.15 3.99
N THR A 163 -6.07 -5.62 5.23
CA THR A 163 -4.99 -5.59 6.23
C THR A 163 -4.36 -6.98 6.42
N GLY A 164 -3.03 -7.02 6.43
CA GLY A 164 -2.29 -8.29 6.42
C GLY A 164 -2.34 -8.98 5.06
N CYS A 165 -2.39 -8.19 3.98
CA CYS A 165 -2.74 -8.65 2.64
C CYS A 165 -1.73 -9.61 1.99
N GLY A 166 -0.49 -9.69 2.52
CA GLY A 166 0.58 -10.43 1.88
C GLY A 166 0.89 -9.87 0.49
N VAL A 167 0.76 -10.72 -0.53
CA VAL A 167 0.88 -10.32 -1.96
C VAL A 167 -0.39 -9.67 -2.52
N ALA A 168 -1.38 -9.34 -1.68
CA ALA A 168 -2.65 -8.69 -2.05
C ALA A 168 -3.57 -9.52 -2.96
N SER A 169 -3.61 -10.85 -2.77
CA SER A 169 -4.47 -11.74 -3.57
C SER A 169 -5.96 -11.40 -3.45
N TRP A 170 -6.44 -11.10 -2.24
CA TRP A 170 -7.85 -10.74 -2.03
C TRP A 170 -8.20 -9.44 -2.78
N GLY A 171 -7.42 -8.38 -2.55
CA GLY A 171 -7.59 -7.12 -3.27
C GLY A 171 -7.52 -7.24 -4.79
N ALA A 172 -6.61 -8.07 -5.30
CA ALA A 172 -6.46 -8.32 -6.74
C ALA A 172 -7.70 -8.99 -7.37
N TYR A 173 -8.34 -9.90 -6.62
CA TYR A 173 -9.51 -10.63 -7.11
C TYR A 173 -10.82 -9.88 -6.86
N LEU A 174 -10.88 -9.02 -5.85
CA LEU A 174 -12.01 -8.10 -5.62
C LEU A 174 -12.27 -7.15 -6.79
N MET A 175 -11.24 -6.77 -7.54
CA MET A 175 -11.42 -5.96 -8.75
C MET A 175 -12.32 -6.64 -9.79
N LYS A 176 -12.45 -7.97 -9.80
CA LYS A 176 -13.44 -8.69 -10.64
C LYS A 176 -14.88 -8.39 -10.24
N ARG A 177 -15.10 -7.95 -9.00
CA ARG A 177 -16.41 -7.54 -8.44
C ARG A 177 -16.56 -6.02 -8.41
N ASN A 178 -15.73 -5.27 -9.14
CA ASN A 178 -15.71 -3.80 -9.17
C ASN A 178 -15.46 -3.14 -7.80
N VAL A 179 -14.74 -3.82 -6.91
CA VAL A 179 -14.31 -3.27 -5.62
C VAL A 179 -12.82 -2.96 -5.67
N LEU A 180 -12.45 -1.72 -5.35
CA LEU A 180 -11.06 -1.28 -5.25
C LEU A 180 -10.55 -1.50 -3.82
N ALA A 181 -9.59 -2.40 -3.67
CA ALA A 181 -8.95 -2.63 -2.40
C ALA A 181 -7.66 -1.81 -2.26
N MET A 182 -7.45 -1.20 -1.10
CA MET A 182 -6.14 -0.71 -0.66
C MET A 182 -5.53 -1.72 0.31
N SER A 183 -4.37 -2.25 -0.06
CA SER A 183 -3.76 -3.37 0.65
C SER A 183 -2.60 -2.92 1.55
N PHE A 184 -2.57 -3.42 2.78
CA PHE A 184 -1.58 -3.09 3.81
C PHE A 184 -0.88 -4.34 4.30
N ALA A 185 0.44 -4.32 4.27
CA ALA A 185 1.28 -5.32 4.92
C ALA A 185 2.51 -4.67 5.54
N PRO A 186 3.01 -5.18 6.67
CA PRO A 186 4.33 -4.82 7.17
C PRO A 186 5.42 -5.21 6.16
N ARG A 187 6.61 -4.60 6.26
CA ARG A 187 7.78 -5.13 5.56
C ARG A 187 8.07 -6.51 6.15
N ASP A 188 8.02 -7.53 5.30
CA ASP A 188 8.34 -8.91 5.66
C ASP A 188 9.85 -9.13 5.53
N ASN A 189 10.40 -10.11 6.27
CA ASN A 189 11.81 -10.52 6.19
C ASN A 189 12.21 -11.04 4.79
N HIS A 190 11.21 -11.36 3.99
CA HIS A 190 11.38 -11.79 2.59
C HIS A 190 11.20 -10.64 1.59
N GLU A 191 11.14 -9.39 2.09
CA GLU A 191 11.32 -8.10 1.40
C GLU A 191 10.38 -7.71 0.25
N ALA A 192 9.57 -8.63 -0.31
CA ALA A 192 8.89 -8.36 -1.59
C ALA A 192 7.36 -8.48 -1.61
N GLN A 193 6.66 -8.63 -0.47
CA GLN A 193 5.20 -8.84 -0.48
C GLN A 193 4.43 -7.67 -1.13
N VAL A 194 4.65 -6.45 -0.63
CA VAL A 194 4.04 -5.24 -1.19
C VAL A 194 4.59 -4.95 -2.60
N GLN A 195 5.87 -5.22 -2.84
CA GLN A 195 6.44 -5.08 -4.18
C GLN A 195 5.75 -5.99 -5.19
N PHE A 196 5.48 -7.26 -4.86
CA PHE A 196 4.70 -8.14 -5.73
C PHE A 196 3.30 -7.61 -6.00
N ALA A 197 2.62 -7.09 -4.98
CA ALA A 197 1.30 -6.49 -5.19
C ALA A 197 1.37 -5.31 -6.19
N LEU A 198 2.36 -4.43 -6.04
CA LEU A 198 2.57 -3.30 -6.94
C LEU A 198 2.95 -3.73 -8.36
N GLU A 199 3.85 -4.71 -8.52
CA GLU A 199 4.25 -5.28 -9.82
C GLU A 199 3.09 -6.01 -10.52
N ARG A 200 2.07 -6.44 -9.77
CA ARG A 200 0.81 -7.00 -10.30
C ARG A 200 -0.22 -5.93 -10.68
N GLY A 201 0.05 -4.67 -10.38
CA GLY A 201 -0.89 -3.55 -10.56
C GLY A 201 -1.97 -3.46 -9.48
N VAL A 202 -1.73 -4.04 -8.30
CA VAL A 202 -2.67 -4.01 -7.17
C VAL A 202 -2.27 -2.89 -6.20
N PRO A 203 -3.17 -1.99 -5.79
CA PRO A 203 -2.85 -0.95 -4.82
C PRO A 203 -2.43 -1.55 -3.47
N ALA A 204 -1.19 -1.26 -3.07
CA ALA A 204 -0.63 -1.75 -1.82
C ALA A 204 0.37 -0.76 -1.25
N VAL A 205 0.49 -0.74 0.08
CA VAL A 205 1.47 0.06 0.80
C VAL A 205 2.07 -0.71 1.97
N ILE A 206 3.31 -0.37 2.31
CA ILE A 206 3.94 -0.90 3.51
C ILE A 206 3.41 -0.13 4.71
N GLY A 207 2.77 -0.84 5.63
CA GLY A 207 2.21 -0.23 6.84
C GLY A 207 1.58 -1.23 7.80
N VAL A 208 1.37 -0.77 9.02
CA VAL A 208 0.68 -1.48 10.10
C VAL A 208 -0.29 -0.54 10.79
N LEU A 209 -1.35 -1.10 11.38
CA LEU A 209 -2.26 -0.40 12.28
C LEU A 209 -1.78 -0.65 13.71
N GLY A 210 -0.86 0.20 14.17
CA GLY A 210 -0.33 0.17 15.52
C GLY A 210 -0.91 1.28 16.39
N SER A 211 -0.08 2.26 16.73
CA SER A 211 -0.41 3.51 17.40
C SER A 211 -0.78 4.66 16.44
N ILE A 212 -0.34 4.58 15.18
CA ILE A 212 -0.59 5.61 14.17
C ILE A 212 -1.83 5.28 13.34
N ARG A 213 -2.74 6.26 13.18
CA ARG A 213 -3.92 6.14 12.31
C ARG A 213 -3.52 6.12 10.84
N LEU A 214 -4.33 5.44 10.02
CA LEU A 214 -4.12 5.43 8.57
C LEU A 214 -4.25 6.85 7.98
N PRO A 215 -3.54 7.14 6.88
CA PRO A 215 -3.60 8.43 6.20
C PRO A 215 -4.86 8.57 5.32
N PHE A 216 -5.99 8.00 5.76
CA PHE A 216 -7.28 8.13 5.09
C PHE A 216 -8.30 8.76 6.03
N PRO A 217 -9.24 9.55 5.50
CA PRO A 217 -10.32 10.07 6.32
C PRO A 217 -11.18 8.91 6.87
N SER A 218 -11.86 9.18 7.98
CA SER A 218 -12.88 8.26 8.49
C SER A 218 -13.89 7.92 7.40
N ARG A 219 -14.29 6.65 7.32
CA ARG A 219 -15.24 6.13 6.31
C ARG A 219 -14.73 6.20 4.86
N ALA A 220 -13.41 6.19 4.64
CA ALA A 220 -12.83 6.06 3.29
C ALA A 220 -13.10 4.68 2.63
N PHE A 221 -13.43 3.67 3.44
CA PHE A 221 -13.66 2.30 2.99
C PHE A 221 -15.05 1.82 3.40
N ASP A 222 -15.74 1.15 2.48
CA ASP A 222 -17.05 0.54 2.72
C ASP A 222 -16.91 -0.80 3.47
N MET A 223 -15.77 -1.45 3.30
CA MET A 223 -15.44 -2.74 3.91
C MET A 223 -14.01 -2.75 4.43
N ALA A 224 -13.76 -3.45 5.54
CA ALA A 224 -12.41 -3.78 5.99
C ALA A 224 -12.27 -5.30 6.16
N GLN A 225 -11.15 -5.82 5.69
CA GLN A 225 -10.76 -7.22 5.80
C GLN A 225 -9.47 -7.32 6.60
N CYS A 226 -9.44 -8.26 7.53
CA CYS A 226 -8.25 -8.58 8.31
C CYS A 226 -8.01 -10.09 8.24
N SER A 227 -6.96 -10.45 7.49
CA SER A 227 -6.56 -11.83 7.34
C SER A 227 -5.35 -12.12 8.25
N ARG A 228 -5.60 -12.47 9.51
CA ARG A 228 -4.56 -12.64 10.55
C ARG A 228 -3.65 -11.41 10.71
N CYS A 229 -4.23 -10.22 10.66
CA CYS A 229 -3.51 -8.95 10.69
C CYS A 229 -2.90 -8.61 12.07
N LEU A 230 -3.25 -9.35 13.14
CA LEU A 230 -2.82 -9.10 14.53
C LEU A 230 -3.18 -7.69 15.05
N ILE A 231 -4.18 -7.05 14.44
CA ILE A 231 -4.69 -5.74 14.86
C ILE A 231 -5.76 -5.97 15.93
N PRO A 232 -5.62 -5.40 17.14
CA PRO A 232 -6.63 -5.50 18.18
C PRO A 232 -7.73 -4.47 17.92
N TRP A 233 -8.59 -4.74 16.92
CA TRP A 233 -9.67 -3.84 16.49
C TRP A 233 -10.59 -3.39 17.63
N THR A 234 -10.81 -4.23 18.63
CA THR A 234 -11.67 -3.91 19.78
C THR A 234 -11.00 -3.00 20.82
N ALA A 235 -9.67 -2.89 20.81
CA ALA A 235 -8.92 -2.05 21.74
C ALA A 235 -8.54 -0.69 21.14
N ASN A 236 -8.36 -0.63 19.80
CA ASN A 236 -7.80 0.51 19.08
C ASN A 236 -8.71 1.05 17.94
N GLY A 237 -9.95 0.56 17.85
CA GLY A 237 -10.93 0.92 16.80
C GLY A 237 -11.52 2.31 16.92
#